data_AF-X0XYW5-F1
#
_entry.id   AF-X0XYW5-F1
#
_cell.length_a   1.000
_cell.length_b   1.000
_cell.length_c   1.000
_cell.angle_alpha   90.00
_cell.angle_beta   90.00
_cell.angle_gamma   90.00
#
_symmetry.space_group_name_H-M   'P 1'
#
loop_
_entity.id
_entity.type
_entity.pdbx_description
1 polymer ?
#
loop_
_entity_poly.entity_id
_entity_poly.type
_entity_poly.pdbx_seq_one_letter_code
_entity_poly.pdbx_strand_id
1 'polypeptide(L)' 'MGGWFFSNFLPKGEPLKLLSAGFIPLANIAIGLKVGGGIFAVFLALVIFRIAGEGGEEEK' A
#
# COMPACT_ATOMS: atom_id res chain seq x y z
N MET A 1 9.05 26.20 9.89
CA MET A 1 9.73 24.98 10.39
C MET A 1 8.95 23.77 9.88
N GLY A 2 9.34 23.16 8.75
CA GLY A 2 8.51 22.15 8.06
C GLY A 2 9.30 21.10 7.28
N GLY A 3 10.53 20.79 7.72
CA GLY A 3 11.43 19.86 7.02
C GLY A 3 11.66 18.51 7.72
N TRP A 4 11.05 18.27 8.89
CA TRP A 4 11.35 17.08 9.69
C TRP A 4 10.67 15.79 9.20
N PHE A 5 9.56 15.90 8.45
CA PHE A 5 8.76 14.73 8.03
C PHE A 5 9.47 13.83 7.02
N PHE A 6 10.37 14.40 6.21
CA PHE A 6 11.26 13.65 5.28
C PHE A 6 12.72 13.69 5.71
N SER A 7 13.00 14.14 6.95
CA SER A 7 14.36 14.11 7.47
C SER A 7 14.74 12.65 7.66
N ASN A 8 15.86 12.25 7.04
CA ASN A 8 16.30 10.87 7.08
C ASN A 8 16.65 10.47 8.52
N PHE A 9 15.77 9.71 9.18
CA PHE A 9 15.99 9.18 10.53
C PHE A 9 16.96 7.99 10.56
N LEU A 10 17.22 7.39 9.39
CA LEU A 10 18.15 6.27 9.24
C LEU A 10 19.58 6.78 9.01
N PRO A 11 20.62 6.05 9.47
CA PRO A 11 22.00 6.44 9.27
C PRO A 11 22.31 6.63 7.78
N LYS A 12 23.13 7.65 7.46
CA LYS A 12 23.58 7.90 6.09
C LYS A 12 24.39 6.68 5.62
N GLY A 13 23.87 5.97 4.63
CA GLY A 13 24.57 4.84 4.01
C GLY A 13 25.63 5.30 3.01
N GLU A 14 26.34 4.34 2.43
CA GLU A 14 27.29 4.60 1.34
C GLU A 14 26.56 4.86 0.02
N PRO A 15 26.96 5.89 -0.76
CA PRO A 15 26.40 6.15 -2.08
C PRO A 15 26.34 4.87 -2.93
N LEU A 16 25.27 4.70 -3.73
CA LEU A 16 25.01 3.54 -4.59
C LEU A 16 24.53 2.25 -3.89
N LYS A 17 24.28 2.26 -2.57
CA LYS A 17 23.58 1.16 -1.89
C LYS A 17 22.09 1.45 -1.72
N LEU A 18 21.25 0.44 -1.92
CA LEU A 18 19.78 0.54 -1.77
C LEU A 18 19.35 1.12 -0.41
N LEU A 19 20.06 0.76 0.67
CA LEU A 19 19.81 1.24 2.02
C LEU A 19 20.39 2.64 2.30
N SER A 20 21.19 3.20 1.40
CA SER A 20 21.72 4.56 1.52
C SER A 20 20.70 5.65 1.22
N ALA A 21 19.58 5.30 0.58
CA ALA A 21 18.50 6.23 0.29
C ALA A 21 17.69 6.62 1.55
N GLY A 22 18.06 6.11 2.72
CA GLY A 22 17.45 6.53 3.98
C GLY A 22 16.02 6.04 4.15
N PHE A 23 15.08 6.94 4.46
CA PHE A 23 13.65 6.64 4.60
C PHE A 23 12.92 6.39 3.26
N ILE A 24 13.51 6.77 2.12
CA ILE A 24 12.86 6.73 0.81
C ILE A 24 12.42 5.31 0.39
N PRO A 25 13.22 4.24 0.56
CA PRO A 25 12.78 2.88 0.21
C PRO A 25 11.57 2.43 1.03
N LEU A 26 11.52 2.77 2.33
CA LEU A 26 10.40 2.45 3.21
C LEU A 26 9.13 3.21 2.78
N ALA A 27 9.27 4.49 2.43
CA ALA A 27 8.15 5.28 1.93
C ALA A 27 7.55 4.69 0.65
N ASN A 28 8.39 4.24 -0.29
CA ASN A 28 7.91 3.60 -1.53
C ASN A 28 7.19 2.27 -1.26
N ILE A 29 7.68 1.44 -0.33
CA ILE A 29 7.00 0.21 0.08
C ILE A 29 5.64 0.53 0.72
N ALA A 30 5.59 1.52 1.61
CA ALA A 30 4.36 1.93 2.27
C ALA A 30 3.31 2.47 1.28
N ILE A 31 3.73 3.27 0.30
CA ILE A 31 2.85 3.75 -0.77
C ILE A 31 2.35 2.58 -1.62
N GLY A 32 3.23 1.66 -2.00
CA GLY A 32 2.87 0.46 -2.75
C GLY A 32 1.82 -0.39 -2.03
N LEU A 33 2.02 -0.64 -0.73
CA LEU A 33 1.06 -1.38 0.10
C LEU A 33 -0.27 -0.64 0.23
N LYS A 34 -0.25 0.68 0.42
CA LYS A 34 -1.46 1.49 0.56
C LYS A 34 -2.30 1.47 -0.72
N VAL A 35 -1.68 1.72 -1.87
CA VAL A 35 -2.39 1.76 -3.17
C VAL A 35 -2.82 0.35 -3.59
N GLY A 36 -1.92 -0.63 -3.46
CA GLY A 36 -2.22 -2.04 -3.77
C GLY A 36 -3.35 -2.58 -2.91
N GLY A 37 -3.32 -2.33 -1.59
CA GLY A 37 -4.38 -2.74 -0.66
C GLY A 37 -5.72 -2.07 -0.96
N GLY A 38 -5.72 -0.79 -1.35
CA GLY A 38 -6.94 -0.08 -1.74
C GLY A 38 -7.61 -0.69 -2.97
N ILE A 39 -6.84 -0.92 -4.04
CA ILE A 39 -7.36 -1.54 -5.27
C ILE A 39 -7.81 -2.98 -4.99
N PHE A 40 -7.02 -3.75 -4.23
CA PHE A 40 -7.36 -5.10 -3.83
C PHE A 40 -8.69 -5.17 -3.06
N ALA A 41 -8.91 -4.27 -2.09
CA ALA A 41 -10.15 -4.22 -1.32
C ALA A 41 -11.38 -3.93 -2.18
N VAL A 42 -11.26 -3.03 -3.17
CA VAL A 42 -12.35 -2.74 -4.12
C VAL A 42 -12.73 -3.99 -4.91
N PHE A 43 -11.74 -4.70 -5.48
CA PHE A 43 -12.01 -5.94 -6.20
C PHE A 43 -12.58 -7.02 -5.28
N LEU A 44 -12.05 -7.16 -4.07
CA LEU A 44 -12.56 -8.11 -3.09
C LEU A 44 -14.03 -7.84 -2.74
N ALA A 45 -14.40 -6.57 -2.52
CA ALA A 45 -15.78 -6.19 -2.26
C ALA A 45 -16.71 -6.52 -3.43
N LEU A 46 -16.26 -6.27 -4.67
CA LEU A 46 -17.04 -6.61 -5.88
C LEU A 46 -17.22 -8.12 -6.05
N VAL A 47 -16.18 -8.91 -5.77
CA VAL A 47 -16.25 -10.38 -5.82
C VAL A 47 -17.23 -10.91 -4.77
N ILE A 48 -17.13 -10.41 -3.52
CA ILE A 48 -18.06 -10.78 -2.46
C ILE A 48 -19.49 -10.39 -2.82
N PHE A 49 -19.70 -9.19 -3.36
CA PHE A 49 -21.01 -8.73 -3.81
C PHE A 49 -21.59 -9.62 -4.92
N ARG A 50 -20.76 -10.03 -5.89
CA ARG A 50 -21.18 -10.95 -6.96
C ARG A 50 -21.60 -12.29 -6.39
N ILE A 51 -20.79 -12.90 -5.53
CA ILE A 51 -21.07 -14.21 -4.92
C ILE A 51 -22.32 -14.13 -4.04
N ALA A 52 -22.47 -13.08 -3.23
CA ALA A 52 -23.64 -12.88 -2.39
C ALA A 52 -24.91 -12.63 -3.21
N GLY A 53 -24.80 -11.96 -4.35
CA GLY A 53 -25.92 -11.72 -5.28
C GLY A 53 -26.37 -12.99 -6.01
N GLU A 54 -25.46 -13.90 -6.36
CA GLU A 54 -25.79 -15.20 -6.97
C GLU A 54 -26.54 -16.13 -5.99
N GLY A 55 -26.31 -16.00 -4.68
CA GLY A 55 -27.07 -16.73 -3.66
C GLY A 55 -28.51 -16.22 -3.42
N GLY A 56 -28.93 -15.16 -4.09
CA GLY A 56 -30.26 -14.54 -3.94
C GLY A 56 -31.28 -14.88 -5.03
N GLU A 57 -30.88 -15.62 -6.09
CA GLU A 57 -31.77 -15.97 -7.21
C GLU A 57 -32.28 -17.42 -7.20
N GLU A 58 -31.83 -18.28 -6.28
CA GLU A 58 -32.41 -19.64 -6.09
C GLU A 58 -33.55 -19.72 -5.06
N GLU A 59 -33.92 -18.61 -4.40
CA GLU A 59 -35.10 -18.56 -3.52
C GLU A 59 -36.03 -17.40 -3.93
N LYS A 60 -36.66 -17.52 -5.10
CA LYS A 60 -37.92 -16.84 -5.40
C LYS A 60 -38.72 -17.52 -6.51
#